data_AF-A0A7V4Z0X0-F1
#
_entry.id   AF-A0A7V4Z0X0-F1
#
_cell.length_a   1.000
_cell.length_b   1.000
_cell.length_c   1.000
_cell.angle_alpha   90.00
_cell.angle_beta   90.00
_cell.angle_gamma   90.00
#
_symmetry.space_group_name_H-M   'P 1'
#
loop_
_entity.id
_entity.type
_entity.pdbx_description
1 polymer ?
#
loop_
_entity_poly.entity_id
_entity_poly.type
_entity_poly.pdbx_seq_one_letter_code
_entity_poly.pdbx_strand_id
1 'polypeptide(L)'
;ALFPDGLFGYIRQCLRHVFTRLPMTDNYFWKCYFFGNYEADCCPNYLRPEHFTTLGQRVSKIKTYSNTLTDFLKKKPGQYTHFVLLDHQDWLAARHRRQALEEEWQLIFENAAPGAKVLFRTTAFEPNFLPEFVRERVRFDREAAAWSQANDRVGTYAGTWIGTI
;
A
#
# COMPACT_ATOMS: atom_id res chain seq x y z
N ALA A 1 18.01 0.03 -18.66
CA ALA A 1 16.75 -0.11 -17.92
C ALA A 1 16.91 -1.21 -16.87
N LEU A 2 16.24 -1.11 -15.72
CA LEU A 2 16.30 -2.13 -14.65
C LEU A 2 15.87 -3.53 -15.15
N PHE A 3 15.00 -3.56 -16.17
CA PHE A 3 14.59 -4.76 -16.91
C PHE A 3 14.87 -4.59 -18.41
N PRO A 4 15.86 -5.30 -18.98
CA PRO A 4 16.14 -5.24 -20.42
C PRO A 4 14.93 -5.64 -21.28
N ASP A 5 14.12 -6.58 -20.81
CA ASP A 5 12.91 -7.09 -21.49
C ASP A 5 11.63 -6.29 -21.14
N GLY A 6 11.78 -5.11 -20.53
CA GLY A 6 10.65 -4.28 -20.09
C GLY A 6 9.70 -5.01 -19.14
N LEU A 7 8.39 -4.88 -19.39
CA LEU A 7 7.33 -5.44 -18.57
C LEU A 7 7.45 -6.97 -18.39
N PHE A 8 7.81 -7.71 -19.45
CA PHE A 8 7.98 -9.15 -19.35
C PHE A 8 9.13 -9.53 -18.41
N GLY A 9 10.21 -8.74 -18.43
CA GLY A 9 11.32 -8.89 -17.50
C GLY A 9 10.90 -8.70 -16.05
N TYR A 10 10.09 -7.66 -15.78
CA TYR A 10 9.53 -7.39 -14.46
C TYR A 10 8.60 -8.52 -13.99
N ILE A 11 7.61 -8.91 -14.81
CA ILE A 11 6.68 -9.99 -14.48
C ILE A 11 7.45 -11.28 -14.18
N ARG A 12 8.43 -11.64 -15.01
CA ARG A 12 9.27 -12.83 -14.80
C ARG A 12 10.05 -12.75 -13.48
N GLN A 13 10.52 -11.57 -13.08
CA GLN A 13 11.18 -11.39 -11.78
C GLN A 13 10.19 -11.56 -10.63
N CYS A 14 9.00 -10.95 -10.69
CA CYS A 14 7.98 -11.08 -9.66
C CYS A 14 7.55 -12.53 -9.47
N LEU A 15 7.22 -13.23 -10.56
CA LEU A 15 6.84 -14.65 -10.50
C LEU A 15 7.99 -15.50 -9.95
N ARG A 16 9.24 -15.24 -10.37
CA ARG A 16 10.40 -15.94 -9.82
C ARG A 16 10.54 -15.69 -8.31
N HIS A 17 10.40 -14.46 -7.85
CA HIS A 17 10.46 -14.15 -6.42
C HIS A 17 9.39 -14.92 -5.65
N VAL A 18 8.13 -14.77 -6.03
CA VAL A 18 6.99 -15.42 -5.36
C VAL A 18 7.14 -16.95 -5.32
N PHE A 19 7.40 -17.59 -6.47
CA PHE A 19 7.34 -19.05 -6.58
C PHE A 19 8.64 -19.77 -6.23
N THR A 20 9.76 -19.06 -6.08
CA THR A 20 11.07 -19.71 -5.82
C THR A 20 11.79 -19.20 -4.57
N ARG A 21 11.35 -18.06 -4.00
CA ARG A 21 12.01 -17.45 -2.83
C ARG A 21 11.12 -17.39 -1.59
N LEU A 22 9.81 -17.48 -1.75
CA LEU A 22 8.86 -17.42 -0.65
C LEU A 22 8.19 -18.78 -0.41
N PRO A 23 7.81 -19.09 0.82
CA PRO A 23 6.97 -20.25 1.10
C PRO A 23 5.61 -20.08 0.41
N MET A 24 5.20 -21.10 -0.34
CA MET A 24 3.88 -21.14 -0.98
C MET A 24 2.81 -21.74 -0.08
N THR A 25 3.20 -22.41 1.00
CA THR A 25 2.31 -23.11 1.93
C THR A 25 1.28 -22.17 2.56
N ASP A 26 1.67 -20.94 2.91
CA ASP A 26 0.84 -19.92 3.54
C ASP A 26 0.45 -18.77 2.59
N ASN A 27 0.74 -18.90 1.29
CA ASN A 27 0.43 -17.89 0.27
C ASN A 27 -1.01 -18.02 -0.26
N TYR A 28 -1.97 -17.62 0.57
CA TYR A 28 -3.40 -17.71 0.24
C TYR A 28 -3.80 -16.89 -1.00
N PHE A 29 -3.03 -15.87 -1.38
CA PHE A 29 -3.32 -15.07 -2.59
C PHE A 29 -3.24 -15.93 -3.84
N TRP A 30 -2.09 -16.58 -4.05
CA TRP A 30 -1.87 -17.41 -5.24
C TRP A 30 -2.60 -18.76 -5.18
N LYS A 31 -2.76 -19.35 -3.98
CA LYS A 31 -3.60 -20.55 -3.84
C LYS A 31 -5.04 -20.28 -4.28
N CYS A 32 -5.62 -19.14 -3.91
CA CYS A 32 -6.96 -18.76 -4.36
C CYS A 32 -7.03 -18.60 -5.88
N TYR A 33 -6.01 -18.01 -6.52
CA TYR A 33 -5.95 -17.90 -7.98
C TYR A 33 -5.87 -19.26 -8.68
N PHE A 34 -5.12 -20.22 -8.15
CA PHE A 34 -4.95 -21.53 -8.78
C PHE A 34 -6.11 -22.50 -8.51
N PHE A 35 -6.63 -22.51 -7.30
CA PHE A 35 -7.63 -23.50 -6.86
C PHE A 35 -9.04 -22.93 -6.76
N GLY A 36 -9.20 -21.61 -6.92
CA GLY A 36 -10.50 -20.94 -6.92
C GLY A 36 -11.17 -20.83 -5.55
N ASN A 37 -10.49 -21.21 -4.46
CA ASN A 37 -11.04 -21.16 -3.10
C ASN A 37 -9.93 -20.96 -2.05
N TYR A 38 -10.33 -20.55 -0.85
CA TYR A 38 -9.46 -20.47 0.33
C TYR A 38 -9.58 -21.73 1.18
N GLU A 39 -8.47 -22.15 1.77
CA GLU A 39 -8.41 -23.24 2.74
C GLU A 39 -8.49 -22.67 4.17
N ALA A 40 -9.00 -23.46 5.13
CA ALA A 40 -9.18 -22.99 6.50
C ALA A 40 -7.88 -22.55 7.18
N ASP A 41 -6.77 -23.25 6.88
CA ASP A 41 -5.42 -22.97 7.37
C ASP A 41 -4.64 -22.00 6.48
N CYS A 42 -5.15 -21.67 5.30
CA CYS A 42 -4.52 -20.76 4.33
C CYS A 42 -5.53 -19.77 3.76
N CYS A 43 -5.94 -18.81 4.59
CA CYS A 43 -6.88 -17.75 4.24
C CYS A 43 -6.48 -16.38 4.82
N PRO A 44 -7.01 -15.27 4.25
CA PRO A 44 -6.89 -13.94 4.83
C PRO A 44 -7.38 -13.89 6.28
N ASN A 45 -6.75 -13.05 7.11
CA ASN A 45 -7.11 -12.93 8.54
C ASN A 45 -8.60 -12.67 8.77
N TYR A 46 -9.26 -11.92 7.89
CA TYR A 46 -10.69 -11.63 8.06
C TYR A 46 -11.63 -12.83 7.80
N LEU A 47 -11.12 -13.94 7.25
CA LEU A 47 -11.88 -15.20 7.10
C LEU A 47 -11.59 -16.20 8.23
N ARG A 48 -10.64 -15.91 9.13
CA ARG A 48 -10.26 -16.83 10.19
C ARG A 48 -11.29 -16.81 11.34
N PRO A 49 -11.77 -17.98 11.83
CA PRO A 49 -12.80 -18.05 12.86
C PRO A 49 -12.46 -17.26 14.13
N GLU A 50 -11.19 -17.29 14.56
CA GLU A 50 -10.70 -16.58 15.76
C GLU A 50 -10.83 -15.05 15.65
N HIS A 51 -10.98 -14.51 14.44
CA HIS A 51 -11.11 -13.08 14.20
C HIS A 51 -12.57 -12.64 13.99
N PHE A 52 -13.50 -13.57 13.76
CA PHE A 52 -14.87 -13.27 13.39
C PHE A 52 -15.60 -12.39 14.42
N THR A 53 -15.63 -12.80 15.69
CA THR A 53 -16.31 -12.05 16.75
C THR A 53 -15.74 -10.65 16.92
N THR A 54 -14.42 -10.51 16.91
CA THR A 54 -13.73 -9.22 17.06
C THR A 54 -14.06 -8.27 15.91
N LEU A 55 -14.07 -8.78 14.67
CA LEU A 55 -14.42 -7.98 13.50
C LEU A 55 -15.89 -7.58 13.52
N GLY A 56 -16.79 -8.50 13.84
CA GLY A 56 -18.22 -8.24 13.96
C GLY A 56 -18.54 -7.12 14.96
N GLN A 57 -17.89 -7.12 16.12
CA GLN A 57 -18.07 -6.07 17.13
C GLN A 57 -17.52 -4.69 16.71
N ARG A 58 -16.57 -4.65 15.76
CA ARG A 58 -15.89 -3.42 15.34
C ARG A 58 -16.36 -2.88 14.00
N VAL A 59 -17.24 -3.59 13.29
CA VAL A 59 -17.72 -3.20 11.96
C VAL A 59 -18.33 -1.80 11.95
N SER A 60 -19.00 -1.40 13.04
CA SER A 60 -19.61 -0.07 13.20
C SER A 60 -18.60 1.09 13.25
N LYS A 61 -17.31 0.79 13.42
CA LYS A 61 -16.22 1.79 13.36
C LYS A 61 -15.78 2.09 11.94
N ILE A 62 -16.18 1.26 10.96
CA ILE A 62 -15.82 1.45 9.55
C ILE A 62 -16.79 2.44 8.93
N LYS A 63 -16.23 3.46 8.27
CA LYS A 63 -16.99 4.42 7.47
C LYS A 63 -16.44 4.44 6.07
N THR A 64 -17.33 4.39 5.09
CA THR A 64 -16.98 4.45 3.67
C THR A 64 -17.38 5.80 3.10
N TYR A 65 -16.53 6.34 2.22
CA TYR A 65 -16.77 7.60 1.53
C TYR A 65 -16.53 7.40 0.04
N SER A 66 -17.43 7.94 -0.78
CA SER A 66 -17.33 7.89 -2.25
C SER A 66 -16.95 9.27 -2.79
N ASN A 67 -15.68 9.65 -2.58
CA ASN A 67 -15.09 10.91 -3.01
C ASN A 67 -13.56 10.77 -3.10
N THR A 68 -12.86 11.85 -3.51
CA THR A 68 -11.40 11.89 -3.44
C THR A 68 -10.93 12.04 -1.99
N LEU A 69 -9.67 11.63 -1.72
CA LEU A 69 -9.07 11.85 -0.40
C LEU A 69 -8.97 13.34 -0.07
N THR A 70 -8.62 14.17 -1.06
CA THR A 70 -8.59 15.64 -0.92
C THR A 70 -9.93 16.21 -0.46
N ASP A 71 -11.03 15.83 -1.10
CA ASP A 71 -12.38 16.26 -0.73
C ASP A 71 -12.78 15.76 0.65
N PHE A 72 -12.40 14.52 0.99
CA PHE A 72 -12.63 13.96 2.31
C PHE A 72 -11.94 14.80 3.39
N LEU A 73 -10.63 15.04 3.25
CA LEU A 73 -9.84 15.79 4.24
C LEU A 73 -10.33 17.24 4.40
N LYS A 74 -10.72 17.91 3.31
CA LYS A 74 -11.33 19.26 3.38
C LYS A 74 -12.66 19.27 4.13
N LYS A 75 -13.53 18.30 3.87
CA LYS A 75 -14.89 18.23 4.48
C LYS A 75 -14.88 17.64 5.89
N LYS A 76 -13.83 16.88 6.23
CA LYS A 76 -13.66 16.18 7.51
C LYS A 76 -12.23 16.41 8.02
N PRO A 77 -11.89 17.66 8.38
CA PRO A 77 -10.58 17.92 8.94
C PRO A 77 -10.42 17.22 10.29
N GLY A 78 -9.20 16.80 10.62
CA GLY A 78 -8.95 15.99 11.81
C GLY A 78 -7.47 15.79 12.14
N GLN A 79 -7.21 14.81 12.99
CA GLN A 79 -5.88 14.41 13.43
C GLN A 79 -5.76 12.89 13.22
N TYR A 80 -5.59 12.49 11.96
CA TYR A 80 -5.49 11.09 11.58
C TYR A 80 -4.11 10.55 11.91
N THR A 81 -4.06 9.38 12.54
CA THR A 81 -2.80 8.76 12.98
C THR A 81 -2.20 7.82 11.95
N HIS A 82 -2.98 7.37 10.96
CA HIS A 82 -2.54 6.42 9.94
C HIS A 82 -3.16 6.78 8.59
N PHE A 83 -2.30 6.86 7.57
CA PHE A 83 -2.69 7.00 6.18
C PHE A 83 -2.25 5.75 5.43
N VAL A 84 -3.21 4.99 4.90
CA VAL A 84 -2.95 3.80 4.07
C VAL A 84 -3.33 4.15 2.64
N LEU A 85 -2.33 4.44 1.81
CA LEU A 85 -2.50 4.91 0.45
C LEU A 85 -2.14 3.76 -0.51
N LEU A 86 -3.00 3.46 -1.48
CA LEU A 86 -2.66 2.46 -2.49
C LEU A 86 -1.81 3.13 -3.60
N ASP A 87 -1.81 2.57 -4.80
CA ASP A 87 -1.05 3.06 -5.94
C ASP A 87 -1.62 4.32 -6.57
N HIS A 88 -2.71 4.88 -6.03
CA HIS A 88 -3.33 6.10 -6.58
C HIS A 88 -2.34 7.27 -6.69
N GLN A 89 -1.30 7.29 -5.85
CA GLN A 89 -0.20 8.24 -5.93
C GLN A 89 0.55 8.21 -7.27
N ASP A 90 0.74 7.03 -7.87
CA ASP A 90 1.39 6.88 -9.18
C ASP A 90 0.58 7.53 -10.29
N TRP A 91 -0.75 7.42 -10.22
CA TRP A 91 -1.67 8.05 -11.17
C TRP A 91 -1.68 9.56 -11.03
N LEU A 92 -1.58 10.07 -9.80
CA LEU A 92 -1.48 11.51 -9.52
C LEU A 92 -0.11 12.08 -9.91
N ALA A 93 0.93 11.25 -9.97
CA ALA A 93 2.27 11.65 -10.42
C ALA A 93 2.34 11.99 -11.91
N ALA A 94 1.34 11.58 -12.70
CA ALA A 94 1.26 11.94 -14.12
C ALA A 94 1.31 13.47 -14.28
N ARG A 95 2.03 13.96 -15.30
CA ARG A 95 2.34 15.40 -15.48
C ARG A 95 1.11 16.33 -15.35
N HIS A 96 -0.04 15.91 -15.87
CA HIS A 96 -1.28 16.70 -15.85
C HIS A 96 -2.04 16.68 -14.50
N ARG A 97 -1.59 15.87 -13.52
CA ARG A 97 -2.18 15.72 -12.18
C ARG A 97 -1.22 16.06 -11.06
N ARG A 98 -0.01 16.53 -11.39
CA ARG A 98 1.04 16.88 -10.42
C ARG A 98 0.56 17.81 -9.31
N GLN A 99 -0.26 18.80 -9.65
CA GLN A 99 -0.87 19.72 -8.68
C GLN A 99 -1.81 19.00 -7.71
N ALA A 100 -2.58 18.01 -8.18
CA ALA A 100 -3.47 17.23 -7.32
C ALA A 100 -2.68 16.34 -6.35
N LEU A 101 -1.52 15.79 -6.77
CA LEU A 101 -0.60 15.09 -5.87
C LEU A 101 -0.08 16.02 -4.78
N GLU A 102 0.35 17.23 -5.14
CA GLU A 102 0.86 18.22 -4.18
C GLU A 102 -0.21 18.66 -3.18
N GLU A 103 -1.43 18.95 -3.68
CA GLU A 103 -2.58 19.31 -2.85
C GLU A 103 -2.95 18.18 -1.87
N GLU A 104 -2.98 16.93 -2.32
CA GLU A 104 -3.30 15.80 -1.45
C GLU A 104 -2.30 15.65 -0.31
N TRP A 105 -1.01 15.80 -0.59
CA TRP A 105 0.01 15.72 0.45
C TRP A 105 0.00 16.92 1.42
N GLN A 106 -0.31 18.12 0.93
CA GLN A 106 -0.54 19.27 1.81
C GLN A 106 -1.69 18.99 2.78
N LEU A 107 -2.82 18.49 2.27
CA LEU A 107 -3.97 18.13 3.09
C LEU A 107 -3.68 16.97 4.04
N ILE A 108 -2.91 15.96 3.62
CA ILE A 108 -2.44 14.90 4.52
C ILE A 108 -1.67 15.50 5.69
N PHE A 109 -0.72 16.41 5.42
CA PHE A 109 0.06 17.05 6.48
C PHE A 109 -0.76 17.95 7.40
N GLU A 110 -1.73 18.68 6.87
CA GLU A 110 -2.65 19.52 7.66
C GLU A 110 -3.54 18.68 8.59
N ASN A 111 -3.82 17.43 8.21
CA ASN A 111 -4.73 16.55 8.92
C ASN A 111 -4.03 15.39 9.64
N ALA A 112 -2.70 15.37 9.64
CA ALA A 112 -1.91 14.36 10.33
C ALA A 112 -1.80 14.69 11.82
N ALA A 113 -2.04 13.69 12.67
CA ALA A 113 -1.61 13.76 14.06
C ALA A 113 -0.07 13.75 14.14
N PRO A 114 0.55 14.32 15.19
CA PRO A 114 1.98 14.19 15.43
C PRO A 114 2.41 12.71 15.42
N GLY A 115 3.42 12.37 14.61
CA GLY A 115 3.91 11.00 14.48
C GLY A 115 2.99 10.07 13.66
N ALA A 116 2.06 10.62 12.88
CA ALA A 116 1.19 9.84 12.01
C ALA A 116 2.01 8.93 11.09
N LYS A 117 1.51 7.71 10.89
CA LYS A 117 2.14 6.71 10.02
C LYS A 117 1.57 6.78 8.62
N VAL A 118 2.44 6.62 7.63
CA VAL A 118 2.05 6.44 6.24
C VAL A 118 2.49 5.06 5.80
N LEU A 119 1.56 4.30 5.23
CA LEU A 119 1.84 3.11 4.45
C LEU A 119 1.38 3.44 3.03
N PHE A 120 2.27 3.36 2.04
CA PHE A 120 1.81 3.42 0.66
C PHE A 120 2.48 2.45 -0.29
N ARG A 121 1.77 2.07 -1.34
CA ARG A 121 2.23 1.14 -2.37
C ARG A 121 2.42 1.86 -3.70
N THR A 122 3.42 1.45 -4.48
CA THR A 122 3.76 2.11 -5.74
C THR A 122 4.33 1.12 -6.75
N THR A 123 4.10 1.41 -8.03
CA THR A 123 4.73 0.77 -9.18
C THR A 123 6.19 1.21 -9.39
N ALA A 124 6.65 2.24 -8.67
CA ALA A 124 8.05 2.67 -8.68
C ALA A 124 8.88 1.96 -7.59
N PHE A 125 10.15 1.68 -7.90
CA PHE A 125 11.09 1.10 -6.92
C PHE A 125 11.50 2.10 -5.84
N GLU A 126 11.46 3.39 -6.12
CA GLU A 126 11.77 4.48 -5.19
C GLU A 126 10.70 5.57 -5.32
N PRO A 127 10.34 6.24 -4.22
CA PRO A 127 9.22 7.18 -4.17
C PRO A 127 9.62 8.58 -4.65
N ASN A 128 10.57 8.67 -5.58
CA ASN A 128 11.19 9.92 -6.02
C ASN A 128 10.22 10.83 -6.80
N PHE A 129 9.10 10.28 -7.26
CA PHE A 129 8.02 11.04 -7.89
C PHE A 129 7.22 11.88 -6.89
N LEU A 130 7.33 11.58 -5.59
CA LEU A 130 6.69 12.37 -4.56
C LEU A 130 7.28 13.79 -4.54
N PRO A 131 6.47 14.82 -4.23
CA PRO A 131 6.96 16.17 -4.04
C PRO A 131 8.14 16.23 -3.08
N GLU A 132 9.07 17.16 -3.32
CA GLU A 132 10.25 17.32 -2.46
C GLU A 132 9.88 17.58 -0.99
N PHE A 133 8.91 18.46 -0.75
CA PHE A 133 8.41 18.74 0.60
C PHE A 133 7.82 17.50 1.31
N VAL A 134 7.40 16.48 0.57
CA VAL A 134 6.96 15.20 1.14
C VAL A 134 8.15 14.37 1.56
N ARG A 135 9.17 14.27 0.70
CA ARG A 135 10.40 13.52 0.99
C ARG A 135 11.20 14.12 2.14
N GLU A 136 11.06 15.43 2.39
CA GLU A 136 11.65 16.11 3.55
C GLU A 136 10.91 15.87 4.86
N ARG A 137 9.57 15.78 4.80
CA ARG A 137 8.72 15.68 6.00
C ARG A 137 8.36 14.25 6.39
N VAL A 138 8.34 13.33 5.43
CA VAL A 138 8.07 11.91 5.71
C VAL A 138 9.39 11.19 5.88
N ARG A 139 9.65 10.72 7.11
CA ARG A 139 10.77 9.84 7.38
C ARG A 139 10.41 8.42 6.97
N PHE A 140 10.77 8.03 5.75
CA PHE A 140 10.61 6.66 5.27
C PHE A 140 11.58 5.69 5.95
N ASP A 141 11.05 4.58 6.40
CA ASP A 141 11.78 3.45 6.96
C ASP A 141 12.23 2.53 5.82
N ARG A 142 13.48 2.69 5.40
CA ARG A 142 14.07 1.89 4.30
C ARG A 142 14.24 0.42 4.68
N GLU A 143 14.48 0.13 5.95
CA GLU A 143 14.64 -1.26 6.42
C GLU A 143 13.27 -1.97 6.38
N ALA A 144 12.23 -1.32 6.90
CA ALA A 144 10.88 -1.85 6.85
C ALA A 144 10.36 -1.98 5.40
N ALA A 145 10.68 -1.03 4.51
CA ALA A 145 10.34 -1.13 3.10
C ALA A 145 11.04 -2.31 2.40
N ALA A 146 12.35 -2.47 2.64
CA ALA A 146 13.12 -3.60 2.10
C ALA A 146 12.62 -4.93 2.63
N TRP A 147 12.30 -5.02 3.93
CA TRP A 147 11.69 -6.20 4.53
C TRP A 147 10.32 -6.50 3.90
N SER A 148 9.47 -5.49 3.72
CA SER A 148 8.17 -5.66 3.09
C SER A 148 8.28 -6.17 1.65
N GLN A 149 9.25 -5.66 0.87
CA GLN A 149 9.49 -6.10 -0.49
C GLN A 149 10.03 -7.54 -0.53
N ALA A 150 10.96 -7.87 0.36
CA ALA A 150 11.52 -9.22 0.46
C ALA A 150 10.50 -10.28 0.86
N ASN A 151 9.40 -9.87 1.49
CA ASN A 151 8.30 -10.74 1.94
C ASN A 151 7.00 -10.51 1.15
N ASP A 152 7.06 -9.87 -0.03
CA ASP A 152 5.87 -9.67 -0.87
C ASP A 152 5.43 -10.97 -1.53
N ARG A 153 4.36 -11.55 -0.97
CA ARG A 153 3.76 -12.81 -1.43
C ARG A 153 2.97 -12.68 -2.72
N VAL A 154 2.73 -11.48 -3.25
CA VAL A 154 1.91 -11.27 -4.45
C VAL A 154 2.75 -10.85 -5.65
N GLY A 155 3.69 -9.92 -5.47
CA GLY A 155 4.56 -9.44 -6.54
C GLY A 155 3.88 -8.46 -7.50
N THR A 156 2.89 -7.68 -7.01
CA THR A 156 2.15 -6.70 -7.82
C THR A 156 2.89 -5.37 -7.92
N TYR A 157 3.25 -4.79 -6.77
CA TYR A 157 3.82 -3.45 -6.69
C TYR A 157 5.34 -3.53 -6.53
N ALA A 158 6.05 -2.58 -7.14
CA ALA A 158 7.51 -2.55 -7.06
C ALA A 158 8.01 -2.07 -5.68
N GLY A 159 7.20 -1.28 -4.97
CA GLY A 159 7.54 -0.74 -3.67
C GLY A 159 6.35 -0.71 -2.70
N THR A 160 6.62 -1.03 -1.43
CA THR A 160 5.75 -0.76 -0.29
C THR A 160 6.55 0.04 0.72
N TRP A 161 6.14 1.28 0.95
CA TRP A 161 6.86 2.26 1.75
C TRP A 161 6.13 2.54 3.05
N ILE A 162 6.87 2.49 4.15
CA ILE A 162 6.38 2.81 5.49
C ILE A 162 7.12 4.06 5.95
N GLY A 163 6.40 5.04 6.46
CA GLY A 163 6.99 6.30 6.89
C GLY A 163 6.26 6.89 8.08
N THR A 164 6.91 7.88 8.69
CA THR A 164 6.33 8.70 9.77
C THR A 164 6.39 10.16 9.36
N ILE A 165 5.27 10.86 9.53
CA ILE A 165 5.14 12.32 9.40
C ILE A 165 5.64 12.97 10.70
#